data_AF-A0AA38GPV2-F1
#
_entry.id   AF-A0AA38GPV2-F1
#
_cell.length_a   1.000
_cell.length_b   1.000
_cell.length_c   1.000
_cell.angle_alpha   90.00
_cell.angle_beta   90.00
_cell.angle_gamma   90.00
#
_symmetry.space_group_name_H-M   'P 1'
#
loop_
_entity.id
_entity.type
_entity.pdbx_description
1 polymer ?
#
loop_
_entity_poly.entity_id
_entity_poly.type
_entity_poly.pdbx_seq_one_letter_code
_entity_poly.pdbx_strand_id
1 'polypeptide(L)'
;MGNSCIHVERPAKNGYEKKRKMPCTSAYVYAEEKDYGVRQRPRLEGQDRDVEEVRLKIDGLNGSDMAAFHALTRKDILWFLERSLSDKEKIHSRGIRRIERKAYMLSNTANVHPYLSLHVVTWNMNGKVACEDLGKLVGGRGESSLDLYVIGLQEVPNCINATSLILNALGGNYSLVAASVMVSLQLFIFARTVMRPFINDVRVDKVGIGGLGGVVRRHKGAVGVAFKYKHTSFLFIACHLSPHESNVGERNVQYQRICHAIFSKARRSPNGTSNINLSPACKTAVGQSDVVVWLGDLNYRIEGNRKSVSFLINQNHQKLLRAKDQLCREAERGEIFHGFCEGPLSFRPTYKYDIGTDNYDTSAKERVPSWTDRILYKVKNNNIKADVQEYDCIDSIKTSDHRPVKALLTIHLAKQLVK
;
A
#
# COMPACT_ATOMS: atom_id res chain seq x y z
N MET A 1 -37.36 -52.81 -23.40
CA MET A 1 -35.90 -52.67 -23.55
C MET A 1 -35.43 -52.08 -22.22
N GLY A 2 -34.96 -52.84 -21.23
CA GLY A 2 -33.71 -53.62 -21.18
C GLY A 2 -32.53 -52.69 -20.84
N ASN A 3 -31.64 -52.86 -19.86
CA ASN A 3 -31.24 -53.96 -18.95
C ASN A 3 -30.67 -53.32 -17.63
N SER A 4 -30.37 -53.94 -16.47
CA SER A 4 -30.54 -55.30 -15.88
C SER A 4 -30.26 -55.24 -14.35
N CYS A 5 -30.35 -56.37 -13.62
CA CYS A 5 -30.01 -56.52 -12.18
C CYS A 5 -28.47 -56.53 -11.91
N ILE A 6 -27.97 -56.59 -10.66
CA ILE A 6 -27.84 -57.83 -9.82
C ILE A 6 -27.61 -57.48 -8.30
N HIS A 7 -28.07 -58.38 -7.42
CA HIS A 7 -27.91 -58.40 -5.94
C HIS A 7 -26.52 -58.87 -5.46
N VAL A 8 -26.13 -58.49 -4.22
CA VAL A 8 -25.35 -59.33 -3.28
C VAL A 8 -25.88 -59.12 -1.83
N GLU A 9 -25.66 -60.09 -0.94
CA GLU A 9 -26.40 -60.37 0.30
C GLU A 9 -25.73 -59.88 1.62
N ARG A 10 -26.39 -60.13 2.76
CA ARG A 10 -25.89 -60.06 4.17
C ARG A 10 -25.68 -61.52 4.71
N PRO A 11 -25.44 -61.86 6.02
CA PRO A 11 -25.27 -61.07 7.27
C PRO A 11 -24.21 -61.64 8.29
N ALA A 12 -24.37 -61.31 9.59
CA ALA A 12 -23.89 -62.01 10.82
C ALA A 12 -22.45 -61.72 11.35
N LYS A 13 -22.09 -61.99 12.62
CA LYS A 13 -22.69 -61.71 13.98
C LYS A 13 -21.65 -62.09 15.06
N ASN A 14 -21.61 -61.35 16.18
CA ASN A 14 -21.10 -61.66 17.55
C ASN A 14 -19.93 -62.66 17.82
N GLY A 15 -19.02 -62.27 18.73
CA GLY A 15 -18.14 -63.18 19.50
C GLY A 15 -17.49 -62.48 20.71
N TYR A 16 -17.50 -63.11 21.90
CA TYR A 16 -17.06 -62.54 23.19
C TYR A 16 -16.19 -63.56 23.98
N GLU A 17 -15.45 -63.06 24.99
CA GLU A 17 -14.84 -63.79 26.15
C GLU A 17 -13.44 -64.49 26.11
N LYS A 18 -12.52 -63.95 26.95
CA LYS A 18 -11.75 -64.59 28.08
C LYS A 18 -10.88 -65.86 27.82
N LYS A 19 -9.66 -66.06 28.37
CA LYS A 19 -9.17 -65.91 29.77
C LYS A 19 -7.71 -66.47 29.92
N ARG A 20 -6.84 -65.83 30.76
CA ARG A 20 -5.79 -66.45 31.66
C ARG A 20 -4.58 -67.21 31.00
N LYS A 21 -3.39 -67.39 31.62
CA LYS A 21 -2.81 -67.10 32.96
C LYS A 21 -1.24 -67.14 32.96
N MET A 22 -0.62 -66.62 34.05
CA MET A 22 0.73 -66.92 34.63
C MET A 22 2.03 -66.29 34.03
N PRO A 23 3.13 -66.10 34.83
CA PRO A 23 3.25 -66.02 36.31
C PRO A 23 4.15 -64.87 36.89
N CYS A 24 4.15 -64.77 38.24
CA CYS A 24 4.94 -63.94 39.18
C CYS A 24 6.47 -63.78 38.91
N THR A 25 7.16 -62.73 39.39
CA THR A 25 7.48 -62.44 40.83
C THR A 25 7.98 -61.01 41.13
N SER A 26 8.07 -60.66 42.43
CA SER A 26 8.47 -59.39 43.09
C SER A 26 9.96 -58.99 42.88
N ALA A 27 10.45 -57.77 43.19
CA ALA A 27 10.14 -56.89 44.33
C ALA A 27 10.51 -55.39 44.15
N TYR A 28 10.10 -54.54 45.11
CA TYR A 28 10.41 -53.11 45.22
C TYR A 28 11.74 -52.85 45.93
N VAL A 29 12.59 -51.94 45.40
CA VAL A 29 13.53 -51.08 46.16
C VAL A 29 13.71 -49.74 45.42
N TYR A 30 13.80 -48.62 46.15
CA TYR A 30 14.13 -47.28 45.62
C TYR A 30 15.63 -47.15 45.27
N ALA A 31 15.99 -46.48 44.15
CA ALA A 31 17.23 -45.69 44.04
C ALA A 31 17.31 -44.81 42.77
N GLU A 32 17.67 -43.53 42.98
CA GLU A 32 18.44 -42.59 42.14
C GLU A 32 18.25 -42.50 40.61
N GLU A 33 17.82 -41.31 40.14
CA GLU A 33 18.10 -40.82 38.78
C GLU A 33 19.57 -40.42 38.63
N LYS A 34 20.28 -40.93 37.60
CA LYS A 34 21.50 -40.31 37.07
C LYS A 34 21.56 -40.33 35.54
N ASP A 35 21.60 -39.12 34.99
CA ASP A 35 22.14 -38.65 33.72
C ASP A 35 22.40 -39.64 32.57
N TYR A 36 21.75 -39.36 31.43
CA TYR A 36 22.35 -39.53 30.10
C TYR A 36 22.18 -38.23 29.29
N GLY A 37 23.31 -37.60 28.97
CA GLY A 37 23.36 -36.19 28.57
C GLY A 37 22.86 -35.84 27.17
N VAL A 38 22.21 -34.68 27.06
CA VAL A 38 21.87 -34.03 25.80
C VAL A 38 23.07 -33.20 25.31
N ARG A 39 23.47 -33.38 24.04
CA ARG A 39 24.52 -32.57 23.40
C ARG A 39 24.09 -31.09 23.35
N GLN A 40 24.81 -30.23 24.08
CA GLN A 40 24.61 -28.78 24.01
C GLN A 40 25.03 -28.23 22.64
N ARG A 41 24.27 -27.25 22.13
CA ARG A 41 24.75 -26.34 21.07
C ARG A 41 25.62 -25.25 21.72
N PRO A 42 26.60 -24.66 21.01
CA PRO A 42 27.42 -23.59 21.57
C PRO A 42 26.56 -22.38 21.96
N ARG A 43 26.75 -21.88 23.18
CA ARG A 43 26.12 -20.65 23.67
C ARG A 43 26.93 -19.46 23.13
N LEU A 44 26.30 -18.57 22.35
CA LEU A 44 26.95 -17.37 21.85
C LEU A 44 26.89 -16.27 22.92
N GLU A 45 28.02 -15.97 23.56
CA GLU A 45 28.17 -15.00 24.66
C GLU A 45 27.84 -13.53 24.30
N GLY A 46 27.38 -13.27 23.07
CA GLY A 46 26.82 -11.97 22.67
C GLY A 46 25.37 -11.74 23.10
N GLN A 47 24.55 -12.80 23.16
CA GLN A 47 23.09 -12.65 23.33
C GLN A 47 22.67 -12.05 24.68
N ASP A 48 23.37 -12.38 25.76
CA ASP A 48 22.99 -11.91 27.11
C ASP A 48 23.27 -10.40 27.30
N ARG A 49 24.25 -9.82 26.58
CA ARG A 49 24.49 -8.36 26.62
C ARG A 49 23.45 -7.56 25.83
N ASP A 50 23.04 -8.06 24.67
CA ASP A 50 21.98 -7.41 23.87
C ASP A 50 20.62 -7.47 24.58
N VAL A 51 20.33 -8.55 25.30
CA VAL A 51 19.12 -8.67 26.14
C VAL A 51 19.14 -7.67 27.30
N GLU A 52 20.27 -7.49 27.98
CA GLU A 52 20.37 -6.56 29.11
C GLU A 52 20.38 -5.08 28.66
N GLU A 53 20.96 -4.74 27.49
CA GLU A 53 20.84 -3.39 26.92
C GLU A 53 19.39 -3.04 26.55
N VAL A 54 18.64 -4.01 26.02
CA VAL A 54 17.20 -3.88 25.76
C VAL A 54 16.41 -3.73 27.05
N ARG A 55 16.76 -4.49 28.09
CA ARG A 55 16.14 -4.42 29.42
C ARG A 55 16.34 -3.05 30.07
N LEU A 56 17.57 -2.53 30.07
CA LEU A 56 17.88 -1.19 30.57
C LEU A 56 17.13 -0.07 29.83
N LYS A 57 16.82 -0.27 28.54
CA LYS A 57 15.98 0.65 27.75
C LYS A 57 14.48 0.53 28.04
N ILE A 58 14.02 -0.61 28.55
CA ILE A 58 12.65 -0.84 29.02
C ILE A 58 12.48 -0.30 30.44
N ASP A 59 13.45 -0.52 31.33
CA ASP A 59 13.42 -0.06 32.72
C ASP A 59 13.51 1.48 32.85
N GLY A 60 13.93 2.17 31.79
CA GLY A 60 13.88 3.64 31.65
C GLY A 60 12.56 4.21 31.14
N LEU A 61 11.55 3.39 30.84
CA LEU A 61 10.24 3.83 30.35
C LEU A 61 9.35 4.33 31.52
N ASN A 62 8.64 5.44 31.30
CA ASN A 62 7.70 5.96 32.29
C ASN A 62 6.43 5.08 32.40
N GLY A 63 5.58 5.34 33.39
CA GLY A 63 4.37 4.53 33.64
C GLY A 63 3.38 4.46 32.47
N SER A 64 3.30 5.48 31.63
CA SER A 64 2.49 5.46 30.39
C SER A 64 3.13 4.62 29.28
N ASP A 65 4.45 4.59 29.20
CA ASP A 65 5.19 3.81 28.21
C ASP A 65 5.26 2.32 28.59
N MET A 66 5.25 1.98 29.88
CA MET A 66 5.07 0.60 30.32
C MET A 66 3.67 0.05 29.95
N ALA A 67 2.63 0.88 29.96
CA ALA A 67 1.31 0.50 29.45
C ALA A 67 1.33 0.25 27.92
N ALA A 68 2.17 0.97 27.17
CA ALA A 68 2.46 0.66 25.76
C ALA A 68 3.03 -0.74 25.59
N PHE A 69 4.05 -1.03 26.39
CA PHE A 69 4.85 -2.24 26.34
C PHE A 69 3.99 -3.46 26.68
N HIS A 70 3.13 -3.37 27.70
CA HIS A 70 2.14 -4.40 28.04
C HIS A 70 1.01 -4.54 27.01
N ALA A 71 0.74 -3.54 26.16
CA ALA A 71 -0.23 -3.63 25.06
C ALA A 71 0.35 -4.27 23.78
N LEU A 72 1.66 -4.49 23.72
CA LEU A 72 2.32 -5.29 22.67
C LEU A 72 2.43 -6.74 23.16
N THR A 73 2.14 -7.72 22.29
CA THR A 73 2.36 -9.11 22.69
C THR A 73 3.86 -9.41 22.80
N ARG A 74 4.26 -10.40 23.60
CA ARG A 74 5.64 -10.89 23.64
C ARG A 74 6.18 -11.23 22.24
N LYS A 75 5.31 -11.68 21.33
CA LYS A 75 5.62 -11.94 19.92
C LYS A 75 5.88 -10.67 19.12
N ASP A 76 5.18 -9.57 19.40
CA ASP A 76 5.41 -8.27 18.75
C ASP A 76 6.73 -7.64 19.20
N ILE A 77 7.06 -7.74 20.48
CA ILE A 77 8.33 -7.26 21.05
C ILE A 77 9.50 -8.09 20.51
N LEU A 78 9.44 -9.42 20.60
CA LEU A 78 10.48 -10.30 20.05
C LEU A 78 10.69 -10.06 18.55
N TRP A 79 9.60 -9.95 17.78
CA TRP A 79 9.67 -9.65 16.36
C TRP A 79 10.26 -8.26 16.07
N PHE A 80 10.01 -7.26 16.91
CA PHE A 80 10.61 -5.94 16.77
C PHE A 80 12.12 -5.94 17.07
N LEU A 81 12.55 -6.71 18.08
CA LEU A 81 13.96 -6.90 18.42
C LEU A 81 14.69 -7.68 17.31
N GLU A 82 14.13 -8.80 16.84
CA GLU A 82 14.63 -9.57 15.68
C GLU A 82 14.81 -8.68 14.46
N ARG A 83 13.83 -7.80 14.16
CA ARG A 83 13.87 -6.93 12.98
C ARG A 83 14.88 -5.79 13.14
N SER A 84 14.94 -5.15 14.32
CA SER A 84 15.90 -4.07 14.61
C SER A 84 17.36 -4.56 14.62
N LEU A 85 17.58 -5.82 14.99
CA LEU A 85 18.88 -6.50 14.83
C LEU A 85 19.13 -6.84 13.36
N SER A 86 18.13 -7.33 12.62
CA SER A 86 18.27 -7.65 11.17
C SER A 86 18.49 -6.43 10.28
N ASP A 87 17.98 -5.25 10.66
CA ASP A 87 18.15 -3.98 9.93
C ASP A 87 19.62 -3.52 9.91
N LYS A 88 20.47 -4.03 10.80
CA LYS A 88 21.94 -3.84 10.73
C LYS A 88 22.63 -4.73 9.69
N GLU A 89 22.01 -5.82 9.24
CA GLU A 89 22.65 -6.82 8.35
C GLU A 89 21.99 -6.99 6.98
N LYS A 90 20.70 -6.65 6.79
CA LYS A 90 20.01 -6.85 5.50
C LYS A 90 19.07 -5.71 5.13
N ILE A 91 19.57 -4.73 4.39
CA ILE A 91 18.74 -3.87 3.54
C ILE A 91 18.09 -4.75 2.46
N HIS A 92 16.86 -5.19 2.69
CA HIS A 92 16.10 -6.02 1.75
C HIS A 92 15.84 -5.25 0.45
N SER A 93 16.61 -5.56 -0.60
CA SER A 93 16.59 -4.90 -1.92
C SER A 93 15.29 -5.04 -2.72
N ARG A 94 14.26 -5.70 -2.16
CA ARG A 94 12.99 -6.06 -2.83
C ARG A 94 11.79 -5.19 -2.40
N GLY A 95 11.86 -4.50 -1.27
CA GLY A 95 10.77 -3.69 -0.73
C GLY A 95 10.57 -2.32 -1.42
N ILE A 96 9.50 -1.63 -1.04
CA ILE A 96 9.30 -0.21 -1.40
C ILE A 96 10.39 0.62 -0.71
N ARG A 97 11.23 1.31 -1.49
CA ARG A 97 12.30 2.15 -0.94
C ARG A 97 11.72 3.45 -0.40
N ARG A 98 12.13 3.85 0.81
CA ARG A 98 11.78 5.17 1.35
C ARG A 98 12.92 6.14 1.09
N ILE A 99 12.60 7.29 0.52
CA ILE A 99 13.57 8.36 0.26
C ILE A 99 13.29 9.51 1.22
N GLU A 100 14.32 9.97 1.92
CA GLU A 100 14.22 11.09 2.86
C GLU A 100 13.95 12.41 2.12
N ARG A 101 13.33 13.37 2.81
CA ARG A 101 13.02 14.69 2.24
C ARG A 101 14.32 15.42 1.90
N LYS A 102 14.42 15.99 0.70
CA LYS A 102 15.53 16.87 0.30
C LYS A 102 14.99 18.23 -0.12
N ALA A 103 15.18 19.25 0.69
CA ALA A 103 14.78 20.61 0.33
C ALA A 103 15.63 21.14 -0.84
N TYR A 104 14.98 21.68 -1.87
CA TYR A 104 15.61 22.49 -2.91
C TYR A 104 14.84 23.78 -3.15
N MET A 105 15.58 24.89 -3.35
CA MET A 105 15.01 26.17 -3.76
C MET A 105 14.62 26.10 -5.25
N LEU A 106 13.35 26.41 -5.57
CA LEU A 106 12.87 26.49 -6.96
C LEU A 106 13.42 27.76 -7.64
N SER A 107 14.37 27.61 -8.56
CA SER A 107 14.98 28.73 -9.29
C SER A 107 14.11 29.22 -10.45
N ASN A 108 13.86 30.53 -10.50
CA ASN A 108 12.82 31.14 -11.34
C ASN A 108 13.33 31.63 -12.72
N THR A 109 14.11 30.82 -13.44
CA THR A 109 14.72 31.19 -14.73
C THR A 109 14.14 30.41 -15.91
N ALA A 110 13.66 31.12 -16.93
CA ALA A 110 12.81 30.60 -18.01
C ALA A 110 13.47 29.71 -19.09
N ASN A 111 14.64 29.11 -18.81
CA ASN A 111 15.34 28.24 -19.76
C ASN A 111 15.36 26.79 -19.28
N VAL A 112 14.67 25.92 -20.04
CA VAL A 112 14.73 24.44 -20.00
C VAL A 112 14.89 23.87 -18.58
N HIS A 113 13.81 23.87 -17.77
CA HIS A 113 13.84 23.19 -16.48
C HIS A 113 14.37 21.75 -16.65
N PRO A 114 15.48 21.37 -15.96
CA PRO A 114 16.03 20.02 -16.01
C PRO A 114 15.24 19.05 -15.14
N TYR A 115 14.16 19.51 -14.52
CA TYR A 115 13.23 18.75 -13.70
C TYR A 115 11.77 19.08 -14.06
N LEU A 116 10.84 18.25 -13.61
CA LEU A 116 9.42 18.52 -13.52
C LEU A 116 8.98 18.48 -12.05
N SER A 117 8.17 19.45 -11.64
CA SER A 117 7.55 19.51 -10.32
C SER A 117 6.10 19.01 -10.38
N LEU A 118 5.78 18.00 -9.57
CA LEU A 118 4.51 17.29 -9.55
C LEU A 118 3.84 17.42 -8.18
N HIS A 119 2.65 18.01 -8.14
CA HIS A 119 1.74 17.92 -7.01
C HIS A 119 0.83 16.70 -7.20
N VAL A 120 1.03 15.65 -6.42
CA VAL A 120 0.26 14.40 -6.53
C VAL A 120 -0.66 14.27 -5.34
N VAL A 121 -1.95 14.02 -5.57
CA VAL A 121 -2.96 13.93 -4.49
C VAL A 121 -3.87 12.74 -4.73
N THR A 122 -4.15 11.98 -3.68
CA THR A 122 -5.23 10.98 -3.69
C THR A 122 -6.21 11.17 -2.54
N TRP A 123 -7.49 10.90 -2.80
CA TRP A 123 -8.54 11.00 -1.79
C TRP A 123 -9.74 10.10 -2.08
N ASN A 124 -10.08 9.23 -1.13
CA ASN A 124 -11.39 8.59 -1.09
C ASN A 124 -12.42 9.52 -0.44
N MET A 125 -13.44 9.87 -1.19
CA MET A 125 -14.45 10.87 -0.83
C MET A 125 -15.67 10.27 -0.10
N ASN A 126 -15.80 8.94 -0.01
CA ASN A 126 -16.93 8.24 0.63
C ASN A 126 -18.31 8.81 0.21
N GLY A 127 -18.47 9.14 -1.08
CA GLY A 127 -19.69 9.75 -1.62
C GLY A 127 -20.05 11.14 -1.07
N LYS A 128 -19.14 11.85 -0.40
CA LYS A 128 -19.40 13.12 0.30
C LYS A 128 -18.27 14.13 0.11
N VAL A 129 -18.63 15.38 -0.20
CA VAL A 129 -17.67 16.49 -0.30
C VAL A 129 -18.38 17.83 -0.19
N ALA A 130 -17.71 18.83 0.39
CA ALA A 130 -18.04 20.23 0.18
C ALA A 130 -17.22 20.77 -1.01
N CYS A 131 -17.84 21.50 -1.94
CA CYS A 131 -17.15 21.98 -3.15
C CYS A 131 -15.87 22.78 -2.87
N GLU A 132 -15.80 23.46 -1.72
CA GLU A 132 -14.62 24.17 -1.23
C GLU A 132 -13.41 23.26 -0.94
N ASP A 133 -13.60 22.02 -0.51
CA ASP A 133 -12.51 21.09 -0.19
C ASP A 133 -11.72 20.67 -1.42
N LEU A 134 -12.36 20.62 -2.59
CA LEU A 134 -11.67 20.35 -3.86
C LEU A 134 -10.64 21.44 -4.22
N GLY A 135 -10.87 22.69 -3.81
CA GLY A 135 -9.88 23.76 -3.95
C GLY A 135 -8.70 23.59 -2.98
N LYS A 136 -8.96 23.11 -1.76
CA LYS A 136 -7.92 22.83 -0.76
C LYS A 136 -6.95 21.72 -1.22
N LEU A 137 -7.37 20.81 -2.11
CA LEU A 137 -6.51 19.76 -2.67
C LEU A 137 -5.31 20.27 -3.48
N VAL A 138 -5.35 21.48 -4.05
CA VAL A 138 -4.27 22.02 -4.90
C VAL A 138 -3.41 23.08 -4.20
N GLY A 139 -3.66 23.32 -2.91
CA GLY A 139 -3.17 24.50 -2.21
C GLY A 139 -3.94 25.76 -2.59
N GLY A 140 -3.96 26.75 -1.68
CA GLY A 140 -4.54 28.06 -1.99
C GLY A 140 -3.81 28.78 -3.14
N ARG A 141 -4.37 29.88 -3.64
CA ARG A 141 -3.71 30.67 -4.69
C ARG A 141 -2.44 31.34 -4.13
N GLY A 142 -1.28 30.82 -4.53
CA GLY A 142 0.05 31.11 -3.95
C GLY A 142 0.51 29.93 -3.09
N GLU A 143 1.72 29.37 -3.21
CA GLU A 143 3.00 30.07 -3.38
C GLU A 143 4.01 29.36 -4.32
N SER A 144 3.62 28.35 -5.09
CA SER A 144 4.55 27.64 -6.00
C SER A 144 3.94 27.32 -7.37
N SER A 145 4.57 27.77 -8.45
CA SER A 145 4.14 27.46 -9.83
C SER A 145 4.59 26.06 -10.26
N LEU A 146 3.93 25.04 -9.73
CA LEU A 146 4.23 23.63 -10.02
C LEU A 146 3.88 23.30 -11.48
N ASP A 147 4.60 22.36 -12.10
CA ASP A 147 4.44 22.05 -13.52
C ASP A 147 3.19 21.20 -13.79
N LEU A 148 2.93 20.23 -12.92
CA LEU A 148 1.84 19.26 -13.04
C LEU A 148 1.08 19.09 -11.71
N TYR A 149 -0.24 18.99 -11.79
CA TYR A 149 -1.12 18.51 -10.73
C TYR A 149 -1.75 17.19 -11.15
N VAL A 150 -1.66 16.18 -10.28
CA VAL A 150 -2.07 14.78 -10.53
C VAL A 150 -3.05 14.40 -9.43
N ILE A 151 -4.35 14.45 -9.73
CA ILE A 151 -5.41 14.29 -8.72
C ILE A 151 -6.17 12.98 -8.98
N GLY A 152 -6.03 12.01 -8.07
CA GLY A 152 -6.66 10.69 -8.13
C GLY A 152 -7.75 10.54 -7.06
N LEU A 153 -9.02 10.54 -7.45
CA LEU A 153 -10.14 10.52 -6.51
C LEU A 153 -10.87 9.16 -6.52
N GLN A 154 -11.36 8.72 -5.36
CA GLN A 154 -12.17 7.52 -5.20
C GLN A 154 -13.50 7.86 -4.54
N GLU A 155 -14.54 7.07 -4.81
CA GLU A 155 -15.90 7.27 -4.30
C GLU A 155 -16.44 8.70 -4.50
N VAL A 156 -16.04 9.33 -5.62
CA VAL A 156 -16.54 10.64 -6.06
C VAL A 156 -18.07 10.59 -6.20
N PRO A 157 -18.84 11.47 -5.53
CA PRO A 157 -20.28 11.54 -5.70
C PRO A 157 -20.69 12.06 -7.09
N ASN A 158 -21.77 11.51 -7.64
CA ASN A 158 -22.23 11.82 -9.00
C ASN A 158 -22.71 13.26 -9.21
N CYS A 159 -22.96 14.02 -8.14
CA CYS A 159 -23.47 15.39 -8.19
C CYS A 159 -22.37 16.47 -8.40
N ILE A 160 -21.08 16.10 -8.44
CA ILE A 160 -19.99 17.08 -8.54
C ILE A 160 -19.25 17.02 -9.87
N ASN A 161 -18.81 18.20 -10.34
CA ASN A 161 -17.88 18.32 -11.46
C ASN A 161 -16.47 18.61 -10.91
N ALA A 162 -15.80 17.57 -10.40
CA ALA A 162 -14.49 17.70 -9.76
C ALA A 162 -13.46 18.38 -10.67
N THR A 163 -13.44 18.02 -11.96
CA THR A 163 -12.54 18.60 -12.98
C THR A 163 -12.62 20.13 -13.02
N SER A 164 -13.84 20.67 -13.06
CA SER A 164 -14.06 22.12 -13.23
C SER A 164 -13.78 22.88 -11.93
N LEU A 165 -14.16 22.31 -10.78
CA LEU A 165 -13.88 22.91 -9.47
C LEU A 165 -12.38 22.99 -9.20
N ILE A 166 -11.62 21.93 -9.49
CA ILE A 166 -10.16 21.91 -9.34
C ILE A 166 -9.51 22.89 -10.33
N LEU A 167 -9.94 22.93 -11.60
CA LEU A 167 -9.40 23.85 -12.60
C LEU A 167 -9.64 25.33 -12.21
N ASN A 168 -10.81 25.66 -11.67
CA ASN A 168 -11.14 27.00 -11.18
C ASN A 168 -10.28 27.42 -9.98
N ALA A 169 -9.92 26.47 -9.10
CA ALA A 169 -9.01 26.70 -7.99
C ALA A 169 -7.58 26.99 -8.49
N LEU A 170 -7.06 26.15 -9.40
CA LEU A 170 -5.75 26.31 -10.06
C LEU A 170 -5.62 27.61 -10.86
N GLY A 171 -6.72 28.07 -11.48
CA GLY A 171 -6.76 29.30 -12.27
C GLY A 171 -6.17 29.17 -13.68
N GLY A 172 -6.24 30.27 -14.46
CA GLY A 172 -6.00 30.27 -15.91
C GLY A 172 -4.58 29.91 -16.37
N ASN A 173 -3.61 29.83 -15.45
CA ASN A 173 -2.25 29.36 -15.75
C ASN A 173 -2.15 27.83 -15.89
N TYR A 174 -3.23 27.10 -15.64
CA TYR A 174 -3.30 25.64 -15.77
C TYR A 174 -4.37 25.22 -16.78
N SER A 175 -4.16 24.05 -17.39
CA SER A 175 -5.12 23.41 -18.28
C SER A 175 -5.16 21.90 -18.04
N LEU A 176 -6.33 21.29 -18.23
CA LEU A 176 -6.47 19.83 -18.21
C LEU A 176 -5.67 19.23 -19.37
N VAL A 177 -4.78 18.27 -19.07
CA VAL A 177 -4.07 17.44 -20.06
C VAL A 177 -4.89 16.19 -20.38
N ALA A 178 -5.40 15.52 -19.34
CA ALA A 178 -6.15 14.29 -19.47
C ALA A 178 -7.06 14.04 -18.27
N ALA A 179 -8.19 13.37 -18.53
CA ALA A 179 -9.07 12.79 -17.53
C ALA A 179 -9.31 11.32 -17.84
N SER A 180 -9.16 10.43 -16.86
CA SER A 180 -9.60 9.04 -16.95
C SER A 180 -10.57 8.73 -15.79
N VAL A 181 -11.82 8.43 -16.14
CA VAL A 181 -12.95 8.30 -15.20
C VAL A 181 -13.63 6.94 -15.36
N MET A 182 -13.72 6.16 -14.29
CA MET A 182 -14.43 4.89 -14.20
C MET A 182 -15.42 4.94 -13.03
N VAL A 183 -16.65 5.36 -13.32
CA VAL A 183 -17.69 5.61 -12.30
C VAL A 183 -17.16 6.62 -11.27
N SER A 184 -17.02 6.23 -10.00
CA SER A 184 -16.57 7.09 -8.91
C SER A 184 -15.05 7.04 -8.66
N LEU A 185 -14.28 6.36 -9.51
CA LEU A 185 -12.81 6.41 -9.55
C LEU A 185 -12.37 7.35 -10.69
N GLN A 186 -11.61 8.38 -10.38
CA GLN A 186 -11.24 9.46 -11.31
C GLN A 186 -9.76 9.79 -11.21
N LEU A 187 -9.12 10.12 -12.33
CA LEU A 187 -7.74 10.62 -12.39
C LEU A 187 -7.68 11.81 -13.36
N PHE A 188 -7.20 12.94 -12.85
CA PHE A 188 -6.98 14.17 -13.61
C PHE A 188 -5.52 14.55 -13.62
N ILE A 189 -5.01 14.88 -14.79
CA ILE A 189 -3.71 15.54 -14.96
C ILE A 189 -3.97 16.96 -15.44
N PHE A 190 -3.58 17.95 -14.65
CA PHE A 190 -3.50 19.35 -15.06
C PHE A 190 -2.03 19.73 -15.26
N ALA A 191 -1.75 20.55 -16.26
CA ALA A 191 -0.40 21.08 -16.49
C ALA A 191 -0.45 22.61 -16.56
N ARG A 192 0.61 23.24 -16.07
CA ARG A 192 0.87 24.67 -16.30
C ARG A 192 0.88 24.92 -17.81
N THR A 193 0.16 25.93 -18.31
CA THR A 193 -0.15 26.08 -19.74
C THR A 193 1.11 26.12 -20.62
N VAL A 194 2.21 26.70 -20.14
CA VAL A 194 3.52 26.72 -20.82
C VAL A 194 4.16 25.33 -21.03
N MET A 195 3.70 24.30 -20.32
CA MET A 195 4.19 22.92 -20.46
C MET A 195 3.47 22.14 -21.58
N ARG A 196 2.28 22.58 -22.02
CA ARG A 196 1.46 21.90 -23.05
C ARG A 196 2.24 21.54 -24.33
N PRO A 197 3.07 22.42 -24.94
CA PRO A 197 3.78 22.10 -26.19
C PRO A 197 4.77 20.93 -26.08
N PHE A 198 5.20 20.58 -24.87
CA PHE A 198 6.16 19.50 -24.63
C PHE A 198 5.50 18.16 -24.28
N ILE A 199 4.17 18.14 -24.10
CA ILE A 199 3.38 16.95 -23.76
C ILE A 199 2.77 16.35 -25.03
N ASN A 200 3.07 15.08 -25.31
CA ASN A 200 2.60 14.34 -26.48
C ASN A 200 2.25 12.87 -26.12
N ASP A 201 1.69 12.11 -27.07
CA ASP A 201 1.24 10.71 -26.87
C ASP A 201 0.32 10.52 -25.64
N VAL A 202 -0.60 11.48 -25.42
CA VAL A 202 -1.56 11.44 -24.32
C VAL A 202 -2.57 10.31 -24.55
N ARG A 203 -2.59 9.32 -23.66
CA ARG A 203 -3.46 8.14 -23.71
C ARG A 203 -4.12 7.90 -22.35
N VAL A 204 -5.36 7.43 -22.38
CA VAL A 204 -6.12 7.06 -21.18
C VAL A 204 -6.62 5.63 -21.26
N ASP A 205 -6.73 4.95 -20.11
CA ASP A 205 -7.20 3.57 -20.02
C ASP A 205 -7.84 3.30 -18.64
N LYS A 206 -8.58 2.20 -18.53
CA LYS A 206 -9.39 1.80 -17.38
C LYS A 206 -9.34 0.27 -17.24
N VAL A 207 -9.12 -0.24 -16.04
CA VAL A 207 -9.12 -1.67 -15.70
C VAL A 207 -10.16 -1.89 -14.61
N GLY A 208 -11.34 -2.37 -15.00
CA GLY A 208 -12.37 -2.81 -14.04
C GLY A 208 -12.02 -4.16 -13.41
N ILE A 209 -12.29 -4.31 -12.12
CA ILE A 209 -12.11 -5.55 -11.38
C ILE A 209 -13.40 -5.85 -10.61
N GLY A 210 -14.12 -6.89 -11.02
CA GLY A 210 -15.21 -7.47 -10.23
C GLY A 210 -14.67 -8.33 -9.08
N GLY A 211 -15.47 -8.51 -8.02
CA GLY A 211 -15.19 -9.48 -6.97
C GLY A 211 -15.25 -10.93 -7.47
N LEU A 212 -15.06 -11.91 -6.56
CA LEU A 212 -15.10 -13.34 -6.90
C LEU A 212 -16.29 -13.69 -7.82
N GLY A 213 -16.01 -14.39 -8.92
CA GLY A 213 -17.00 -14.82 -9.91
C GLY A 213 -17.49 -13.74 -10.89
N GLY A 214 -17.06 -12.47 -10.77
CA GLY A 214 -17.48 -11.39 -11.69
C GLY A 214 -18.93 -10.90 -11.50
N VAL A 215 -19.75 -11.61 -10.72
CA VAL A 215 -21.15 -11.27 -10.42
C VAL A 215 -21.27 -10.06 -9.48
N VAL A 216 -20.33 -9.89 -8.54
CA VAL A 216 -20.36 -8.79 -7.57
C VAL A 216 -19.73 -7.53 -8.17
N ARG A 217 -20.58 -6.69 -8.75
CA ARG A 217 -20.27 -5.44 -9.46
C ARG A 217 -19.89 -4.27 -8.53
N ARG A 218 -18.95 -4.47 -7.61
CA ARG A 218 -18.32 -3.37 -6.84
C ARG A 218 -17.36 -2.60 -7.75
N HIS A 219 -17.38 -1.27 -7.70
CA HIS A 219 -16.59 -0.39 -8.58
C HIS A 219 -15.11 -0.30 -8.16
N LYS A 220 -14.41 -1.44 -8.15
CA LYS A 220 -12.96 -1.54 -7.86
C LYS A 220 -12.15 -1.70 -9.15
N GLY A 221 -10.87 -1.36 -9.09
CA GLY A 221 -9.96 -1.39 -10.23
C GLY A 221 -9.10 -0.13 -10.34
N ALA A 222 -8.69 0.20 -11.56
CA ALA A 222 -7.78 1.32 -11.83
C ALA A 222 -8.19 2.16 -13.05
N VAL A 223 -7.79 3.42 -13.03
CA VAL A 223 -7.77 4.33 -14.18
C VAL A 223 -6.33 4.80 -14.41
N GLY A 224 -5.93 4.88 -15.68
CA GLY A 224 -4.58 5.25 -16.08
C GLY A 224 -4.56 6.42 -17.06
N VAL A 225 -3.52 7.24 -16.95
CA VAL A 225 -3.11 8.24 -17.92
C VAL A 225 -1.63 8.00 -18.26
N ALA A 226 -1.29 7.94 -19.53
CA ALA A 226 0.10 7.92 -19.99
C ALA A 226 0.34 9.10 -20.95
N PHE A 227 1.53 9.67 -20.92
CA PHE A 227 2.00 10.64 -21.91
C PHE A 227 3.52 10.66 -21.98
N LYS A 228 4.08 11.34 -22.98
CA LYS A 228 5.50 11.71 -23.04
C LYS A 228 5.65 13.19 -22.76
N TYR A 229 6.58 13.54 -21.88
CA TYR A 229 7.07 14.91 -21.77
C TYR A 229 8.47 14.95 -22.36
N LYS A 230 8.64 15.70 -23.46
CA LYS A 230 9.83 15.63 -24.32
C LYS A 230 10.07 14.17 -24.76
N HIS A 231 11.12 13.51 -24.27
CA HIS A 231 11.42 12.10 -24.55
C HIS A 231 11.18 11.15 -23.37
N THR A 232 10.76 11.66 -22.20
CA THR A 232 10.52 10.85 -21.00
C THR A 232 9.07 10.41 -20.97
N SER A 233 8.84 9.10 -20.86
CA SER A 233 7.52 8.49 -20.75
C SER A 233 7.04 8.46 -19.30
N PHE A 234 5.84 9.00 -19.08
CA PHE A 234 5.16 9.06 -17.80
C PHE A 234 3.89 8.19 -17.82
N LEU A 235 3.65 7.49 -16.71
CA LEU A 235 2.45 6.68 -16.48
C LEU A 235 1.89 6.97 -15.08
N PHE A 236 0.66 7.46 -15.03
CA PHE A 236 -0.09 7.73 -13.80
C PHE A 236 -1.21 6.70 -13.67
N ILE A 237 -1.32 6.05 -12.51
CA ILE A 237 -2.33 5.01 -12.24
C ILE A 237 -3.01 5.31 -10.92
N ALA A 238 -4.27 5.74 -10.95
CA ALA A 238 -5.12 5.84 -9.76
C ALA A 238 -5.95 4.57 -9.61
N CYS A 239 -6.00 3.98 -8.41
CA CYS A 239 -6.82 2.80 -8.18
C CYS A 239 -7.68 2.86 -6.91
N HIS A 240 -8.62 1.92 -6.83
CA HIS A 240 -9.39 1.60 -5.65
C HIS A 240 -9.42 0.07 -5.53
N LEU A 241 -8.67 -0.48 -4.56
CA LEU A 241 -8.54 -1.93 -4.38
C LEU A 241 -9.58 -2.50 -3.41
N SER A 242 -9.61 -3.83 -3.25
CA SER A 242 -10.58 -4.49 -2.39
C SER A 242 -10.40 -4.16 -0.90
N PRO A 243 -11.49 -3.80 -0.20
CA PRO A 243 -11.47 -3.36 1.19
C PRO A 243 -11.37 -4.54 2.15
N HIS A 244 -11.38 -4.23 3.46
CA HIS A 244 -11.27 -5.15 4.58
C HIS A 244 -9.85 -5.72 4.81
N GLU A 245 -9.51 -5.90 6.09
CA GLU A 245 -8.18 -6.30 6.55
C GLU A 245 -7.74 -7.65 6.00
N SER A 246 -8.64 -8.64 5.96
CA SER A 246 -8.42 -10.00 5.45
C SER A 246 -8.02 -10.07 3.97
N ASN A 247 -8.36 -9.08 3.15
CA ASN A 247 -8.32 -9.22 1.69
C ASN A 247 -6.94 -8.87 1.07
N VAL A 248 -5.85 -9.16 1.79
CA VAL A 248 -4.46 -8.88 1.37
C VAL A 248 -4.12 -9.56 0.05
N GLY A 249 -4.35 -10.88 -0.03
CA GLY A 249 -4.09 -11.65 -1.25
C GLY A 249 -4.93 -11.17 -2.44
N GLU A 250 -6.17 -10.74 -2.19
CA GLU A 250 -7.01 -10.14 -3.23
C GLU A 250 -6.41 -8.83 -3.74
N ARG A 251 -5.97 -7.92 -2.86
CA ARG A 251 -5.27 -6.69 -3.25
C ARG A 251 -4.00 -6.96 -4.06
N ASN A 252 -3.20 -7.97 -3.67
CA ASN A 252 -2.01 -8.36 -4.42
C ASN A 252 -2.36 -8.85 -5.84
N VAL A 253 -3.37 -9.72 -5.96
CA VAL A 253 -3.89 -10.20 -7.26
C VAL A 253 -4.43 -9.04 -8.11
N GLN A 254 -5.11 -8.07 -7.49
CA GLN A 254 -5.61 -6.88 -8.18
C GLN A 254 -4.48 -5.98 -8.68
N TYR A 255 -3.45 -5.72 -7.86
CA TYR A 255 -2.23 -5.01 -8.29
C TYR A 255 -1.59 -5.70 -9.49
N GLN A 256 -1.37 -7.02 -9.43
CA GLN A 256 -0.78 -7.79 -10.53
C GLN A 256 -1.66 -7.72 -11.79
N ARG A 257 -2.99 -7.86 -11.66
CA ARG A 257 -3.93 -7.71 -12.77
C ARG A 257 -3.85 -6.32 -13.40
N ILE A 258 -3.78 -5.25 -12.62
CA ILE A 258 -3.65 -3.87 -13.13
C ILE A 258 -2.33 -3.73 -13.90
N CYS A 259 -1.21 -4.20 -13.35
CA CYS A 259 0.10 -4.13 -14.01
C CYS A 259 0.11 -4.78 -15.41
N HIS A 260 -0.49 -5.97 -15.55
CA HIS A 260 -0.55 -6.69 -16.82
C HIS A 260 -1.65 -6.18 -17.77
N ALA A 261 -2.74 -5.61 -17.23
CA ALA A 261 -3.86 -5.13 -18.02
C ALA A 261 -3.65 -3.70 -18.53
N ILE A 262 -3.16 -2.75 -17.72
CA ILE A 262 -3.16 -1.31 -18.06
C ILE A 262 -2.29 -1.03 -19.31
N PHE A 263 -2.88 -0.33 -20.28
CA PHE A 263 -2.37 -0.10 -21.64
C PHE A 263 -2.00 -1.35 -22.47
N SER A 264 -2.41 -2.54 -22.05
CA SER A 264 -2.17 -3.79 -22.80
C SER A 264 -3.05 -3.91 -24.04
N LYS A 265 -2.41 -4.12 -25.21
CA LYS A 265 -3.09 -4.33 -26.50
C LYS A 265 -3.95 -5.61 -26.50
N ALA A 266 -3.65 -6.59 -25.65
CA ALA A 266 -4.36 -7.87 -25.56
C ALA A 266 -5.82 -7.75 -25.09
N ARG A 267 -6.23 -6.61 -24.51
CA ARG A 267 -7.63 -6.37 -24.09
C ARG A 267 -8.61 -6.07 -25.22
N ARG A 268 -8.20 -6.09 -26.49
CA ARG A 268 -9.07 -5.83 -27.66
C ARG A 268 -9.80 -7.06 -28.23
N SER A 269 -9.86 -8.18 -27.51
CA SER A 269 -10.69 -9.33 -27.93
C SER A 269 -12.16 -9.14 -27.51
N PRO A 270 -13.15 -9.17 -28.43
CA PRO A 270 -14.54 -8.91 -28.10
C PRO A 270 -15.20 -9.91 -27.13
N ASN A 271 -14.64 -11.12 -27.00
CA ASN A 271 -15.37 -12.27 -26.43
C ASN A 271 -15.24 -12.45 -24.91
N GLY A 272 -14.78 -11.43 -24.17
CA GLY A 272 -14.89 -11.33 -22.70
C GLY A 272 -14.02 -12.29 -21.85
N THR A 273 -13.57 -13.42 -22.39
CA THR A 273 -12.65 -14.36 -21.74
C THR A 273 -11.23 -13.84 -21.77
N SER A 274 -10.91 -12.94 -20.85
CA SER A 274 -9.56 -12.40 -20.70
C SER A 274 -8.60 -13.42 -20.10
N ASN A 275 -8.13 -14.37 -20.91
CA ASN A 275 -6.85 -15.03 -20.70
C ASN A 275 -5.76 -13.96 -20.85
N ILE A 276 -5.48 -13.24 -19.76
CA ILE A 276 -4.37 -12.30 -19.69
C ILE A 276 -3.10 -13.15 -19.72
N ASN A 277 -2.58 -13.40 -20.93
CA ASN A 277 -1.25 -13.95 -21.12
C ASN A 277 -0.27 -13.05 -20.34
N LEU A 278 0.26 -13.58 -19.23
CA LEU A 278 1.12 -12.85 -18.30
C LEU A 278 2.41 -12.48 -19.01
N SER A 279 2.39 -11.32 -19.64
CA SER A 279 3.55 -10.73 -20.28
C SER A 279 4.60 -10.46 -19.20
N PRO A 280 5.88 -10.84 -19.40
CA PRO A 280 6.94 -10.54 -18.44
C PRO A 280 6.88 -9.10 -17.97
N ALA A 281 7.10 -8.83 -16.67
CA ALA A 281 6.85 -7.51 -16.07
C ALA A 281 7.53 -6.35 -16.84
N CYS A 282 8.70 -6.58 -17.43
CA CYS A 282 9.43 -5.62 -18.27
C CYS A 282 8.73 -5.22 -19.59
N LYS A 283 7.76 -6.02 -20.07
CA LYS A 283 6.92 -5.76 -21.26
C LYS A 283 5.57 -5.11 -20.92
N THR A 284 5.23 -4.97 -19.64
CA THR A 284 4.03 -4.21 -19.21
C THR A 284 4.26 -2.71 -19.36
N ALA A 285 3.20 -1.91 -19.44
CA ALA A 285 3.33 -0.45 -19.45
C ALA A 285 4.05 0.08 -18.18
N VAL A 286 3.86 -0.57 -17.03
CA VAL A 286 4.52 -0.27 -15.75
C VAL A 286 6.02 -0.58 -15.78
N GLY A 287 6.45 -1.62 -16.51
CA GLY A 287 7.87 -1.95 -16.70
C GLY A 287 8.54 -1.22 -17.88
N GLN A 288 7.75 -0.69 -18.82
CA GLN A 288 8.26 0.02 -19.99
C GLN A 288 8.47 1.51 -19.72
N SER A 289 7.57 2.16 -18.98
CA SER A 289 7.60 3.61 -18.72
C SER A 289 8.84 4.03 -17.92
N ASP A 290 9.36 5.24 -18.21
CA ASP A 290 10.54 5.79 -17.54
C ASP A 290 10.21 6.26 -16.12
N VAL A 291 9.02 6.85 -15.94
CA VAL A 291 8.46 7.31 -14.68
C VAL A 291 7.05 6.74 -14.52
N VAL A 292 6.80 6.07 -13.40
CA VAL A 292 5.45 5.64 -12.99
C VAL A 292 5.10 6.35 -11.68
N VAL A 293 3.89 6.88 -11.58
CA VAL A 293 3.29 7.35 -10.33
C VAL A 293 2.00 6.58 -10.10
N TRP A 294 1.92 5.87 -8.99
CA TRP A 294 0.78 5.05 -8.60
C TRP A 294 0.16 5.65 -7.33
N LEU A 295 -1.12 5.96 -7.37
CA LEU A 295 -1.84 6.55 -6.25
C LEU A 295 -3.21 5.88 -6.06
N GLY A 296 -3.83 6.08 -4.90
CA GLY A 296 -5.18 5.60 -4.66
C GLY A 296 -5.45 5.16 -3.23
N ASP A 297 -6.71 4.80 -2.99
CA ASP A 297 -7.10 3.93 -1.88
C ASP A 297 -6.67 2.49 -2.22
N LEU A 298 -5.44 2.16 -1.80
CA LEU A 298 -4.89 0.82 -1.93
C LEU A 298 -5.50 -0.16 -0.92
N ASN A 299 -6.26 0.34 0.06
CA ASN A 299 -7.02 -0.44 1.05
C ASN A 299 -6.23 -1.44 1.93
N TYR A 300 -4.90 -1.45 1.88
CA TYR A 300 -4.04 -2.17 2.83
C TYR A 300 -4.18 -1.58 4.24
N ARG A 301 -4.10 -2.44 5.26
CA ARG A 301 -4.41 -2.09 6.66
C ARG A 301 -3.19 -2.22 7.56
N ILE A 302 -3.26 -1.61 8.73
CA ILE A 302 -2.36 -1.89 9.85
C ILE A 302 -2.94 -3.08 10.61
N GLU A 303 -2.18 -4.17 10.74
CA GLU A 303 -2.58 -5.35 11.52
C GLU A 303 -2.29 -5.15 13.01
N GLY A 304 -3.29 -5.38 13.86
CA GLY A 304 -3.09 -5.38 15.31
C GLY A 304 -4.35 -5.06 16.10
N ASN A 305 -4.25 -5.09 17.44
CA ASN A 305 -5.35 -4.66 18.29
C ASN A 305 -5.52 -3.13 18.22
N ARG A 306 -6.77 -2.65 18.14
CA ARG A 306 -7.07 -1.21 18.03
C ARG A 306 -6.56 -0.39 19.21
N LYS A 307 -6.50 -0.93 20.43
CA LYS A 307 -5.92 -0.22 21.59
C LYS A 307 -4.42 0.00 21.41
N SER A 308 -3.68 -1.05 21.07
CA SER A 308 -2.23 -0.98 20.82
C SER A 308 -1.90 -0.06 19.64
N VAL A 309 -2.67 -0.12 18.55
CA VAL A 309 -2.52 0.78 17.41
C VAL A 309 -2.80 2.23 17.80
N SER A 310 -3.90 2.50 18.51
CA SER A 310 -4.26 3.86 18.96
C SER A 310 -3.21 4.43 19.90
N PHE A 311 -2.67 3.61 20.82
CA PHE A 311 -1.57 4.02 21.69
C PHE A 311 -0.35 4.48 20.87
N LEU A 312 0.10 3.66 19.91
CA LEU A 312 1.26 3.98 19.08
C LEU A 312 1.04 5.22 18.20
N ILE A 313 -0.20 5.50 17.79
CA ILE A 313 -0.53 6.75 17.08
C ILE A 313 -0.37 7.95 18.03
N ASN A 314 -0.90 7.84 19.25
CA ASN A 314 -0.88 8.93 20.23
C ASN A 314 0.55 9.29 20.69
N GLN A 315 1.46 8.31 20.78
CA GLN A 315 2.89 8.56 21.05
C GLN A 315 3.72 8.92 19.81
N ASN A 316 3.07 9.20 18.66
CA ASN A 316 3.73 9.51 17.39
C ASN A 316 4.73 8.43 16.92
N HIS A 317 4.57 7.18 17.35
CA HIS A 317 5.44 6.05 17.00
C HIS A 317 5.11 5.45 15.62
N GLN A 318 5.00 6.30 14.59
CA GLN A 318 4.62 5.88 13.23
C GLN A 318 5.62 4.86 12.63
N LYS A 319 6.90 4.92 13.04
CA LYS A 319 7.93 3.94 12.65
C LYS A 319 7.60 2.51 13.11
N LEU A 320 6.96 2.36 14.27
CA LEU A 320 6.52 1.06 14.82
C LEU A 320 5.25 0.57 14.12
N LEU A 321 4.26 1.46 13.95
CA LEU A 321 3.02 1.19 13.22
C LEU A 321 3.26 0.74 11.78
N ARG A 322 4.22 1.37 11.08
CA ARG A 322 4.67 0.97 9.73
C ARG A 322 5.06 -0.51 9.66
N ALA A 323 5.66 -1.05 10.70
CA ALA A 323 6.09 -2.44 10.74
C ALA A 323 4.90 -3.42 10.74
N LYS A 324 3.69 -2.93 11.02
CA LYS A 324 2.40 -3.64 10.94
C LYS A 324 1.58 -3.31 9.67
N ASP A 325 2.02 -2.35 8.86
CA ASP A 325 1.37 -1.98 7.59
C ASP A 325 1.48 -3.13 6.57
N GLN A 326 0.34 -3.61 6.09
CA GLN A 326 0.28 -4.71 5.12
C GLN A 326 0.98 -4.34 3.80
N LEU A 327 0.88 -3.09 3.32
CA LEU A 327 1.53 -2.70 2.06
C LEU A 327 3.06 -2.83 2.18
N CYS A 328 3.65 -2.32 3.27
CA CYS A 328 5.07 -2.48 3.54
C CYS A 328 5.48 -3.96 3.58
N ARG A 329 4.76 -4.80 4.32
CA ARG A 329 5.09 -6.22 4.51
C ARG A 329 4.99 -7.04 3.22
N GLU A 330 3.96 -6.83 2.41
CA GLU A 330 3.79 -7.51 1.13
C GLU A 330 4.84 -7.05 0.10
N ALA A 331 5.22 -5.77 0.11
CA ALA A 331 6.31 -5.29 -0.72
C ALA A 331 7.68 -5.83 -0.26
N GLU A 332 7.96 -5.87 1.05
CA GLU A 332 9.20 -6.44 1.61
C GLU A 332 9.37 -7.94 1.29
N ARG A 333 8.26 -8.68 1.16
CA ARG A 333 8.24 -10.07 0.66
C ARG A 333 8.54 -10.16 -0.85
N GLY A 334 8.32 -9.09 -1.60
CA GLY A 334 8.51 -9.02 -3.05
C GLY A 334 7.26 -9.30 -3.87
N GLU A 335 6.08 -9.42 -3.24
CA GLU A 335 4.81 -9.78 -3.90
C GLU A 335 4.25 -8.65 -4.78
N ILE A 336 4.52 -7.41 -4.40
CA ILE A 336 3.93 -6.19 -4.97
C ILE A 336 4.94 -5.04 -5.06
N PHE A 337 4.66 -4.05 -5.90
CA PHE A 337 5.38 -2.78 -6.01
C PHE A 337 6.92 -2.86 -6.14
N HIS A 338 7.45 -3.93 -6.76
CA HIS A 338 8.89 -4.12 -6.92
C HIS A 338 9.60 -2.95 -7.63
N GLY A 339 10.57 -2.35 -6.93
CA GLY A 339 11.36 -1.20 -7.39
C GLY A 339 10.65 0.15 -7.31
N PHE A 340 9.44 0.22 -6.73
CA PHE A 340 8.81 1.49 -6.37
C PHE A 340 9.47 2.10 -5.12
N CYS A 341 9.22 3.38 -4.95
CA CYS A 341 9.59 4.20 -3.82
C CYS A 341 8.32 4.87 -3.25
N GLU A 342 8.35 5.21 -1.97
CA GLU A 342 7.30 5.94 -1.24
C GLU A 342 7.97 6.99 -0.33
N GLY A 343 7.29 8.08 -0.01
CA GLY A 343 7.77 9.01 1.02
C GLY A 343 7.72 8.41 2.43
N PRO A 344 8.28 9.10 3.44
CA PRO A 344 8.13 8.69 4.83
C PRO A 344 6.68 8.88 5.31
N LEU A 345 6.06 7.83 5.86
CA LEU A 345 4.79 7.91 6.60
C LEU A 345 5.03 8.57 7.97
N SER A 346 5.26 9.88 7.96
CA SER A 346 5.43 10.72 9.16
C SER A 346 4.12 11.34 9.67
N PHE A 347 3.00 10.98 9.04
CA PHE A 347 1.66 11.48 9.32
C PHE A 347 0.75 10.38 9.87
N ARG A 348 -0.34 10.78 10.51
CA ARG A 348 -1.30 9.86 11.13
C ARG A 348 -2.00 8.97 10.07
N PRO A 349 -2.44 7.75 10.44
CA PRO A 349 -3.27 6.92 9.57
C PRO A 349 -4.49 7.68 9.01
N THR A 350 -4.77 7.51 7.71
CA THR A 350 -5.70 8.33 6.92
C THR A 350 -7.15 7.86 7.00
N TYR A 351 -7.36 6.63 7.44
CA TYR A 351 -8.66 5.97 7.60
C TYR A 351 -8.71 5.26 8.96
N LYS A 352 -9.85 5.05 9.62
CA LYS A 352 -11.19 5.58 9.33
C LYS A 352 -11.53 6.64 10.37
N TYR A 353 -11.87 7.84 9.95
CA TYR A 353 -12.33 8.91 10.83
C TYR A 353 -13.84 8.91 11.02
N ASP A 354 -14.31 9.55 12.09
CA ASP A 354 -15.70 10.00 12.17
C ASP A 354 -15.81 11.36 11.47
N ILE A 355 -16.74 11.45 10.50
CA ILE A 355 -16.86 12.57 9.56
C ILE A 355 -17.00 13.90 10.32
N GLY A 356 -16.22 14.91 9.92
CA GLY A 356 -16.15 16.22 10.56
C GLY A 356 -15.20 16.31 11.75
N THR A 357 -14.61 15.20 12.21
CA THR A 357 -13.78 15.14 13.43
C THR A 357 -12.41 14.50 13.18
N ASP A 358 -11.47 14.65 14.12
CA ASP A 358 -10.17 13.95 14.11
C ASP A 358 -10.15 12.66 14.96
N ASN A 359 -11.35 12.22 15.36
CA ASN A 359 -11.56 10.96 16.06
C ASN A 359 -11.59 9.80 15.05
N TYR A 360 -11.05 8.65 15.45
CA TYR A 360 -11.11 7.43 14.66
C TYR A 360 -12.35 6.61 14.99
N ASP A 361 -13.06 6.16 13.96
CA ASP A 361 -14.26 5.30 13.93
C ASP A 361 -14.80 4.85 15.29
N THR A 362 -15.62 5.68 15.94
CA THR A 362 -16.34 5.32 17.18
C THR A 362 -17.61 4.49 16.92
N SER A 363 -17.83 4.03 15.69
CA SER A 363 -18.92 3.09 15.39
C SER A 363 -18.63 1.71 15.98
N ALA A 364 -19.67 0.88 16.16
CA ALA A 364 -19.56 -0.50 16.65
C ALA A 364 -18.68 -1.45 15.79
N LYS A 365 -18.14 -0.98 14.66
CA LYS A 365 -17.16 -1.71 13.83
C LYS A 365 -15.71 -1.44 14.25
N GLU A 366 -15.47 -0.38 15.02
CA GLU A 366 -14.18 0.03 15.59
C GLU A 366 -12.98 -0.26 14.67
N ARG A 367 -13.01 0.24 13.43
CA ARG A 367 -11.98 -0.09 12.45
C ARG A 367 -10.60 0.35 12.94
N VAL A 368 -9.63 -0.56 12.92
CA VAL A 368 -8.23 -0.24 13.22
C VAL A 368 -7.75 0.86 12.26
N PRO A 369 -7.23 1.99 12.77
CA PRO A 369 -6.71 3.06 11.90
C PRO A 369 -5.63 2.54 10.96
N SER A 370 -5.63 2.98 9.70
CA SER A 370 -4.78 2.45 8.63
C SER A 370 -4.39 3.53 7.61
N TRP A 371 -3.19 3.40 7.02
CA TRP A 371 -2.78 4.17 5.84
C TRP A 371 -3.28 3.46 4.57
N THR A 372 -4.55 3.65 4.26
CA THR A 372 -5.22 3.09 3.07
C THR A 372 -4.86 3.86 1.80
N ASP A 373 -4.70 5.17 1.93
CA ASP A 373 -4.50 6.14 0.85
C ASP A 373 -2.99 6.38 0.67
N ARG A 374 -2.44 6.10 -0.52
CA ARG A 374 -0.98 6.02 -0.72
C ARG A 374 -0.56 6.63 -2.05
N ILE A 375 0.67 7.15 -2.11
CA ILE A 375 1.32 7.63 -3.34
C ILE A 375 2.71 7.00 -3.43
N LEU A 376 2.93 6.19 -4.47
CA LEU A 376 4.17 5.54 -4.78
C LEU A 376 4.66 6.00 -6.15
N TYR A 377 5.97 5.94 -6.38
CA TYR A 377 6.56 6.25 -7.68
C TYR A 377 7.68 5.29 -8.04
N LYS A 378 8.01 5.17 -9.32
CA LYS A 378 9.11 4.38 -9.82
C LYS A 378 9.82 5.11 -10.94
N VAL A 379 11.14 5.15 -10.87
CA VAL A 379 12.00 5.60 -11.97
C VAL A 379 12.79 4.40 -12.48
N LYS A 380 12.84 4.25 -13.81
CA LYS A 380 13.43 3.08 -14.47
C LYS A 380 14.91 3.25 -14.79
N ASN A 381 15.30 4.43 -15.26
CA ASN A 381 16.64 4.67 -15.81
C ASN A 381 17.50 5.43 -14.78
N ASN A 382 18.76 5.04 -14.61
CA ASN A 382 19.69 5.70 -13.68
C ASN A 382 19.92 7.20 -13.99
N ASN A 383 19.60 7.63 -15.22
CA ASN A 383 19.72 9.01 -15.68
C ASN A 383 18.51 9.89 -15.29
N ILE A 384 17.47 9.31 -14.68
CA ILE A 384 16.30 10.02 -14.14
C ILE A 384 16.32 9.85 -12.63
N LYS A 385 16.14 10.95 -11.89
CA LYS A 385 16.06 10.92 -10.42
C LYS A 385 14.72 11.50 -9.98
N ALA A 386 14.20 11.00 -8.88
CA ALA A 386 12.98 11.49 -8.27
C ALA A 386 13.22 11.74 -6.78
N ASP A 387 13.14 13.00 -6.37
CA ASP A 387 13.22 13.43 -4.97
C ASP A 387 11.80 13.72 -4.44
N VAL A 388 11.55 13.35 -3.18
CA VAL A 388 10.32 13.67 -2.45
C VAL A 388 10.57 14.94 -1.64
N GLN A 389 9.86 16.01 -1.95
CA GLN A 389 9.90 17.26 -1.18
C GLN A 389 8.97 17.15 0.03
N GLU A 390 7.74 16.68 -0.22
CA GLU A 390 6.68 16.52 0.78
C GLU A 390 5.97 15.18 0.55
N TYR A 391 5.56 14.53 1.65
CA TYR A 391 4.59 13.44 1.64
C TYR A 391 3.85 13.51 2.97
N ASP A 392 2.54 13.79 2.91
CA ASP A 392 1.72 14.16 4.07
C ASP A 392 0.22 14.00 3.80
N CYS A 393 -0.61 14.11 4.84
CA CYS A 393 -2.07 14.22 4.68
C CYS A 393 -2.55 15.67 4.68
N ILE A 394 -3.76 15.91 4.18
CA ILE A 394 -4.42 17.23 4.19
C ILE A 394 -5.48 17.24 5.30
N ASP A 395 -5.04 17.37 6.56
CA ASP A 395 -5.91 17.28 7.74
C ASP A 395 -6.95 18.40 7.87
N SER A 396 -6.85 19.46 7.07
CA SER A 396 -7.87 20.51 6.96
C SER A 396 -9.16 20.07 6.24
N ILE A 397 -9.16 18.89 5.59
CA ILE A 397 -10.33 18.34 4.88
C ILE A 397 -10.90 17.18 5.69
N LYS A 398 -12.16 17.30 6.16
CA LYS A 398 -12.80 16.36 7.10
C LYS A 398 -14.17 15.85 6.67
N THR A 399 -14.63 16.12 5.44
CA THR A 399 -15.96 15.70 4.95
C THR A 399 -16.07 14.21 4.61
N SER A 400 -14.94 13.52 4.50
CA SER A 400 -14.83 12.07 4.31
C SER A 400 -14.29 11.42 5.58
N ASP A 401 -14.52 10.12 5.74
CA ASP A 401 -13.85 9.28 6.74
C ASP A 401 -12.41 8.91 6.34
N HIS A 402 -11.97 9.33 5.15
CA HIS A 402 -10.58 9.39 4.74
C HIS A 402 -10.03 10.82 4.70
N ARG A 403 -8.78 11.00 5.13
CA ARG A 403 -7.98 12.21 4.84
C ARG A 403 -7.31 12.12 3.47
N PRO A 404 -7.33 13.18 2.64
CA PRO A 404 -6.54 13.23 1.43
C PRO A 404 -5.05 13.08 1.74
N VAL A 405 -4.30 12.44 0.84
CA VAL A 405 -2.84 12.33 0.91
C VAL A 405 -2.23 13.06 -0.25
N LYS A 406 -1.18 13.85 0.01
CA LYS A 406 -0.43 14.60 -0.99
C LYS A 406 1.05 14.21 -1.00
N ALA A 407 1.68 14.30 -2.18
CA ALA A 407 3.11 14.20 -2.36
C ALA A 407 3.58 15.31 -3.32
N LEU A 408 4.64 16.03 -2.93
CA LEU A 408 5.33 16.94 -3.83
C LEU A 408 6.60 16.24 -4.34
N LEU A 409 6.62 15.90 -5.63
CA LEU A 409 7.72 15.17 -6.27
C LEU A 409 8.48 16.07 -7.24
N THR A 410 9.81 15.96 -7.24
CA THR A 410 10.68 16.60 -8.23
C THR A 410 11.34 15.51 -9.08
N ILE A 411 11.00 15.47 -10.36
CA ILE A 411 11.49 14.48 -11.33
C ILE A 411 12.58 15.12 -12.18
N HIS A 412 13.84 14.86 -11.85
CA HIS A 412 15.01 15.29 -12.65
C HIS A 412 15.08 14.45 -13.92
N LEU A 413 14.98 15.11 -15.07
CA LEU A 413 14.98 14.50 -16.38
C LEU A 413 16.42 14.24 -16.84
N ALA A 414 16.59 13.22 -17.68
CA ALA A 414 17.89 12.94 -18.27
C ALA A 414 18.36 14.14 -19.11
N LYS A 415 19.60 14.59 -18.89
CA LYS A 415 20.24 15.59 -19.76
C LYS A 415 20.26 15.05 -21.19
N GLN A 416 19.76 15.83 -22.14
CA GLN A 416 20.01 15.56 -23.56
C GLN A 416 21.49 15.79 -23.82
N LEU A 417 22.19 14.75 -24.28
CA LEU A 417 23.44 14.94 -25.00
C LEU A 417 23.05 15.52 -26.36
N VAL A 418 23.31 16.81 -26.55
CA VAL A 418 23.28 17.41 -27.89
C VAL A 418 24.38 16.71 -28.69
N LYS A 419 24.01 16.11 -29.81
CA LYS A 419 24.93 15.56 -30.81
C LYS A 419 25.10 16.56 -31.93
#